data_AF-A0A412XPC8-F1
#
_entry.id   AF-A0A412XPC8-F1
#
_cell.length_a   1.000
_cell.length_b   1.000
_cell.length_c   1.000
_cell.angle_alpha   90.00
_cell.angle_beta   90.00
_cell.angle_gamma   90.00
#
_symmetry.space_group_name_H-M   'P 1'
#
loop_
_entity.id
_entity.type
_entity.pdbx_description
1 polymer ?
#
loop_
_entity_poly.entity_id
_entity_poly.type
_entity_poly.pdbx_seq_one_letter_code
_entity_poly.pdbx_strand_id
1 'polypeptide(L)' 'MTGTRNKPGGRPAKSRIDKQNRVVSTKLTELQFYAIRKRATEAGLHVSEYVRQA' A
#
# COMPACT_ATOMS: atom_id res chain seq x y z
N MET A 1 -20.95 24.41 9.54
CA MET A 1 -20.50 23.24 8.74
C MET A 1 -19.99 22.14 9.67
N THR A 2 -20.86 21.50 10.46
CA THR A 2 -20.46 20.62 11.56
C THR A 2 -20.93 19.17 11.36
N GLY A 3 -19.96 18.28 11.11
CA GLY A 3 -19.77 17.02 11.86
C GLY A 3 -20.87 15.94 11.90
N THR A 4 -21.27 15.37 10.77
CA THR A 4 -22.08 14.12 10.75
C THR A 4 -21.25 12.82 10.71
N ARG A 5 -19.91 12.89 10.75
CA ARG A 5 -19.04 11.75 10.40
C ARG A 5 -18.86 10.67 11.46
N ASN A 6 -19.22 10.90 12.73
CA ASN A 6 -19.06 9.92 13.80
C ASN A 6 -20.23 10.00 14.78
N LYS A 7 -21.37 9.38 14.42
CA LYS A 7 -22.43 9.12 15.39
C LYS A 7 -22.09 7.84 16.16
N PRO A 8 -22.11 7.84 17.50
CA PRO A 8 -21.91 6.61 18.27
C PRO A 8 -23.03 5.62 17.93
N GLY A 9 -22.65 4.39 17.54
CA GLY A 9 -23.59 3.31 17.20
C GLY A 9 -23.88 3.09 15.70
N GLY A 10 -23.35 3.92 14.79
CA GLY A 10 -23.48 3.72 13.34
C GLY A 10 -22.26 3.04 12.71
N ARG A 11 -22.41 2.40 11.54
CA ARG A 11 -21.27 1.89 10.76
C ARG A 11 -20.37 3.08 10.36
N PRO A 12 -19.08 3.10 10.75
CA PRO A 12 -18.18 4.17 10.36
C PRO A 12 -18.11 4.30 8.84
N ALA A 13 -18.10 5.52 8.34
CA ALA A 13 -17.84 5.74 6.93
C ALA A 13 -16.42 5.22 6.61
N LYS A 14 -16.30 4.29 5.65
CA LYS A 14 -14.97 3.84 5.17
C LYS A 14 -14.13 5.07 4.83
N SER A 15 -12.92 5.15 5.41
CA SER A 15 -12.02 6.26 5.13
C SER A 15 -11.83 6.38 3.61
N ARG A 16 -11.81 7.60 3.07
CA ARG A 16 -11.58 7.82 1.63
C ARG A 16 -10.20 7.33 1.19
N ILE A 17 -9.28 7.19 2.13
CA ILE A 17 -7.89 6.77 1.89
C ILE A 17 -7.85 5.28 1.51
N ASP A 18 -8.59 4.42 2.21
CA ASP A 18 -8.65 2.97 1.93
C ASP A 18 -9.30 2.63 0.58
N LYS A 19 -10.01 3.59 -0.03
CA LYS A 19 -10.67 3.43 -1.34
C LYS A 19 -9.85 3.97 -2.51
N GLN A 20 -8.78 4.73 -2.26
CA GLN A 20 -7.96 5.30 -3.32
C GLN A 20 -6.83 4.34 -3.68
N ASN A 21 -6.81 3.91 -4.94
CA ASN A 21 -5.66 3.17 -5.48
C ASN A 21 -4.51 4.17 -5.68
N ARG A 22 -3.66 4.33 -4.65
CA ARG A 22 -2.53 5.25 -4.68
C ARG A 22 -1.41 4.68 -5.56
N VAL A 23 -1.04 5.43 -6.58
CA VAL A 23 0.18 5.16 -7.35
C VAL A 23 1.35 5.73 -6.59
N VAL A 24 2.33 4.88 -6.24
CA VAL A 24 3.56 5.28 -5.55
C VAL A 24 4.72 4.94 -6.46
N SER A 25 5.58 5.92 -6.72
CA SER A 25 6.85 5.70 -7.40
C SER A 25 7.96 5.52 -6.38
N THR A 26 8.71 4.43 -6.51
CA THR A 26 9.89 4.15 -5.69
C THR A 26 11.11 4.24 -6.57
N LYS A 27 12.05 5.13 -6.23
CA LYS A 27 13.34 5.20 -6.91
C LYS A 27 14.30 4.22 -6.24
N LEU A 28 14.86 3.31 -7.04
CA LEU A 28 15.82 2.31 -6.60
C LEU A 28 17.09 2.44 -7.42
N THR A 29 18.23 2.17 -6.79
CA THR A 29 19.45 1.93 -7.54
C THR A 29 19.37 0.56 -8.22
N GLU A 30 20.20 0.35 -9.22
CA GLU A 30 20.21 -0.90 -9.99
C GLU A 30 20.49 -2.12 -9.10
N LEU A 31 21.46 -2.01 -8.19
CA LEU A 31 21.79 -3.07 -7.22
C LEU A 31 20.62 -3.38 -6.27
N GLN A 32 19.93 -2.36 -5.78
CA GLN A 32 18.77 -2.53 -4.91
C GLN A 32 17.63 -3.23 -5.66
N PHE A 33 17.36 -2.82 -6.90
CA PHE A 33 16.33 -3.43 -7.72
C PHE A 33 16.59 -4.93 -7.93
N TYR A 34 17.81 -5.32 -8.31
CA TYR A 34 18.13 -6.73 -8.52
C TYR A 34 18.10 -7.56 -7.23
N ALA A 35 18.55 -6.99 -6.10
CA ALA A 35 18.47 -7.66 -4.80
C ALA A 35 17.00 -7.92 -4.38
N ILE A 36 16.13 -6.91 -4.53
CA ILE A 36 14.70 -7.04 -4.23
C ILE A 36 14.03 -8.02 -5.20
N ARG A 37 14.35 -7.94 -6.49
CA ARG A 37 13.79 -8.86 -7.50
C ARG A 37 14.11 -10.32 -7.17
N LYS A 38 15.35 -10.61 -6.77
CA LYS A 38 15.75 -11.97 -6.38
C LYS A 38 14.91 -12.50 -5.21
N ARG A 39 14.79 -11.70 -4.14
CA ARG A 39 14.01 -12.08 -2.95
C ARG A 39 12.52 -12.22 -3.25
N ALA A 40 11.97 -11.33 -4.08
CA ALA A 40 10.57 -11.41 -4.50
C ALA A 40 10.30 -12.69 -5.30
N THR A 41 11.19 -13.07 -6.22
CA THR A 41 11.10 -14.34 -6.96
C THR A 41 11.19 -15.55 -6.04
N GLU A 42 12.10 -15.54 -5.05
CA GLU A 42 12.20 -16.60 -4.04
C GLU A 42 10.93 -16.74 -3.19
N ALA A 43 10.27 -15.62 -2.89
CA ALA A 43 8.98 -15.59 -2.20
C ALA A 43 7.78 -15.89 -3.11
N GLY A 44 7.96 -16.03 -4.42
CA GLY A 44 6.88 -16.22 -5.40
C GLY A 44 5.95 -15.01 -5.53
N LEU A 45 6.40 -13.81 -5.13
CA LEU A 45 5.62 -12.58 -5.13
C LEU A 45 6.06 -11.62 -6.24
N HIS A 46 5.14 -10.74 -6.65
CA HIS A 46 5.50 -9.65 -7.53
C HIS A 46 6.35 -8.61 -6.76
N VAL A 47 7.32 -7.97 -7.43
CA VAL A 47 8.22 -7.00 -6.79
C VAL A 47 7.46 -5.89 -6.06
N SER A 48 6.37 -5.39 -6.66
CA SER A 48 5.51 -4.38 -6.05
C SER A 48 4.78 -4.87 -4.79
N GLU A 49 4.41 -6.15 -4.74
CA GLU A 49 3.75 -6.73 -3.57
C GLU A 49 4.74 -7.00 -2.46
N TYR A 50 5.92 -7.52 -2.83
CA TYR A 50 7.02 -7.74 -1.89
C TYR A 50 7.42 -6.44 -1.20
N VAL A 51 7.56 -5.33 -1.93
CA VAL A 51 7.89 -4.01 -1.36
C VAL A 51 6.76 -3.43 -0.51
N ARG A 52 5.50 -3.81 -0.75
CA ARG A 52 4.37 -3.37 0.08
C ARG A 52 4.25 -4.14 1.40
N GLN A 53 4.72 -5.38 1.43
CA GLN A 53 4.63 -6.27 2.60
C GLN A 53 5.84 -6.18 3.53
N ALA A 54 7.02 -5.85 2.97
CA ALA A 54 8.25 -5.63 3.73
C ALA A 54 8.20 -4.35 4.58
#